data_AF-A0A968JK89-F1
#
_entry.id   AF-A0A968JK89-F1
#
_cell.length_a   1.000
_cell.length_b   1.000
_cell.length_c   1.000
_cell.angle_alpha   90.00
_cell.angle_beta   90.00
_cell.angle_gamma   90.00
#
_symmetry.space_group_name_H-M   'P 1'
#
loop_
_entity.id
_entity.type
_entity.pdbx_description
1 polymer ?
#
loop_
_entity_poly.entity_id
_entity_poly.type
_entity_poly.pdbx_seq_one_letter_code
_entity_poly.pdbx_strand_id
1 'polypeptide(L)'
;MGVFFGNDELGLERNLALRAAYNYQLTLNNGILAIGIGGGLMQKTLNGAGIRTPDGDYFDGSTINHNDNFLPTGQVAALAPTFEFGVYYKSEQLEIGLSTRDIVEQPIEFEDFIIRPIRSFFFTASGHFELNRALMLHPSVFCQDRCVTNTNGFFGIIDLQ
;
A
#
# COMPACT_ATOMS: atom_id res chain seq x y z
N MET A 1 11.67 -15.75 -1.67
CA MET A 1 10.57 -15.66 -2.65
C MET A 1 9.27 -15.58 -1.87
N GLY A 2 8.33 -14.75 -2.30
CA GLY A 2 6.98 -14.68 -1.73
C GLY A 2 5.96 -14.56 -2.85
N VAL A 3 4.81 -15.21 -2.68
CA VAL A 3 3.65 -15.04 -3.55
C VAL A 3 2.51 -14.58 -2.66
N PHE A 4 1.78 -13.58 -3.12
CA PHE A 4 0.65 -13.00 -2.44
C PHE A 4 -0.59 -13.14 -3.32
N PHE A 5 -1.67 -13.65 -2.73
CA PHE A 5 -2.98 -13.70 -3.33
C PHE A 5 -3.97 -13.12 -2.33
N GLY A 6 -4.72 -12.10 -2.74
CA GLY A 6 -5.71 -11.42 -1.91
C GLY A 6 -7.00 -11.21 -2.68
N ASN A 7 -8.12 -11.38 -2.01
CA ASN A 7 -9.44 -11.04 -2.53
C ASN A 7 -10.20 -10.30 -1.43
N ASP A 8 -10.37 -9.00 -1.62
CA ASP A 8 -11.02 -8.11 -0.68
C ASP A 8 -12.34 -7.63 -1.29
N GLU A 9 -13.41 -7.69 -0.51
CA GLU A 9 -14.73 -7.19 -0.90
C GLU A 9 -15.14 -6.07 0.06
N LEU A 10 -15.36 -4.87 -0.50
CA LEU A 10 -15.73 -3.66 0.23
C LEU A 10 -17.04 -3.11 -0.33
N GLY A 11 -18.16 -3.60 0.19
CA GLY A 11 -19.50 -3.18 -0.22
C GLY A 11 -19.78 -3.51 -1.69
N LEU A 12 -19.74 -2.50 -2.56
CA LEU A 12 -19.97 -2.64 -4.01
C LEU A 12 -18.68 -2.85 -4.80
N GLU A 13 -17.54 -2.77 -4.13
CA GLU A 13 -16.22 -2.91 -4.72
C GLU A 13 -15.60 -4.25 -4.37
N ARG A 14 -14.94 -4.89 -5.34
CA ARG A 14 -14.14 -6.10 -5.14
C ARG A 14 -12.75 -5.91 -5.72
N ASN A 15 -11.73 -6.20 -4.94
CA ASN A 15 -10.33 -6.10 -5.29
C ASN A 15 -9.69 -7.49 -5.24
N LEU A 16 -9.24 -7.99 -6.39
CA LEU A 16 -8.45 -9.20 -6.50
C LEU A 16 -7.01 -8.81 -6.80
N ALA A 17 -6.05 -9.30 -6.02
CA ALA A 17 -4.64 -9.01 -6.22
C ALA A 17 -3.83 -10.30 -6.23
N LEU A 18 -2.97 -10.44 -7.24
CA LEU A 18 -1.99 -11.51 -7.36
C LEU A 18 -0.61 -10.88 -7.53
N ARG A 19 0.30 -11.12 -6.61
CA ARG A 19 1.66 -10.55 -6.64
C ARG A 19 2.71 -11.62 -6.37
N ALA A 20 3.86 -11.49 -6.98
CA ALA A 20 5.04 -12.27 -6.70
C ALA A 20 6.20 -11.33 -6.37
N ALA A 21 6.99 -11.70 -5.38
CA ALA A 21 8.11 -10.90 -4.90
C ALA A 21 9.35 -11.77 -4.67
N TYR A 22 10.50 -11.16 -4.94
CA TYR A 22 11.80 -11.72 -4.64
C TYR A 22 12.62 -10.74 -3.82
N ASN A 23 13.29 -11.27 -2.79
CA ASN A 23 14.17 -10.51 -1.92
C ASN A 23 15.54 -11.17 -1.94
N TYR A 24 16.56 -10.37 -2.17
CA TYR A 24 17.95 -10.76 -2.16
C TYR A 24 18.67 -10.02 -1.03
N GLN A 25 19.35 -10.76 -0.15
CA GLN A 25 20.04 -10.20 1.01
C GLN A 25 21.54 -10.36 0.84
N LEU A 26 22.26 -9.26 0.91
CA LEU A 26 23.70 -9.16 0.91
C LEU A 26 24.15 -8.93 2.35
N THR A 27 24.95 -9.84 2.88
CA THR A 27 25.61 -9.63 4.18
C THR A 27 26.94 -8.95 3.93
N LEU A 28 27.11 -7.74 4.46
CA LEU A 28 28.35 -6.98 4.47
C LEU A 28 28.98 -7.05 5.86
N ASN A 29 30.27 -6.73 5.98
CA ASN A 29 30.95 -6.72 7.28
C ASN A 29 30.38 -5.70 8.26
N ASN A 30 29.68 -4.67 7.77
CA ASN A 30 29.12 -3.57 8.55
C ASN A 30 27.58 -3.55 8.57
N GLY A 31 26.92 -4.60 8.08
CA GLY A 31 25.45 -4.66 8.04
C GLY A 31 24.90 -5.61 6.98
N ILE A 32 23.58 -5.56 6.78
CA ILE A 32 22.83 -6.36 5.81
C ILE A 32 22.12 -5.39 4.86
N LEU A 33 22.37 -5.53 3.56
CA LEU A 33 21.64 -4.85 2.51
C LEU A 33 20.68 -5.82 1.85
N ALA A 34 19.37 -5.60 1.99
CA ALA A 34 18.34 -6.33 1.27
C ALA A 34 17.82 -5.51 0.09
N ILE A 35 17.65 -6.17 -1.05
CA ILE A 35 17.03 -5.60 -2.25
C ILE A 35 15.83 -6.48 -2.58
N GLY A 36 14.66 -5.86 -2.67
CA GLY A 36 13.40 -6.49 -2.99
C GLY A 36 12.86 -5.99 -4.32
N ILE A 37 12.35 -6.90 -5.14
CA ILE A 37 11.59 -6.57 -6.35
C ILE A 37 10.30 -7.38 -6.34
N GLY A 38 9.22 -6.78 -6.82
CA GLY A 38 7.91 -7.40 -6.88
C GLY A 38 7.15 -7.00 -8.13
N GLY A 39 6.28 -7.88 -8.58
CA GLY A 39 5.41 -7.64 -9.72
C GLY A 39 4.14 -8.45 -9.61
N GLY A 40 3.06 -7.96 -10.20
CA GLY A 40 1.75 -8.60 -10.07
C GLY A 40 0.67 -7.97 -10.94
N LEU A 41 -0.55 -8.44 -10.71
CA LEU A 41 -1.77 -7.97 -11.34
C LEU A 41 -2.79 -7.69 -10.24
N MET A 42 -3.47 -6.56 -10.36
CA MET A 42 -4.58 -6.20 -9.49
C MET A 42 -5.81 -5.94 -10.36
N GLN A 43 -6.89 -6.65 -10.07
CA GLN A 43 -8.19 -6.46 -10.69
C GLN A 43 -9.14 -5.78 -9.70
N LYS A 44 -9.71 -4.66 -10.11
CA LYS A 44 -10.69 -3.88 -9.34
C LYS A 44 -12.03 -3.96 -10.06
N THR A 45 -13.05 -4.46 -9.38
CA THR A 45 -14.41 -4.58 -9.88
C THR A 45 -15.30 -3.67 -9.05
N LEU A 46 -16.16 -2.88 -9.69
CA LEU A 46 -17.15 -2.02 -9.04
C LEU A 46 -18.54 -2.37 -9.57
N ASN A 47 -19.47 -2.66 -8.67
CA ASN A 47 -20.87 -2.87 -8.99
C ASN A 47 -21.63 -1.54 -8.95
N GLY A 48 -21.67 -0.85 -10.09
CA GLY A 48 -22.35 0.42 -10.27
C GLY A 48 -23.86 0.37 -10.03
N ALA A 49 -24.50 -0.77 -10.31
CA ALA A 49 -25.94 -0.96 -10.12
C ALA A 49 -26.40 -0.85 -8.66
N GLY A 50 -25.48 -1.04 -7.70
CA GLY A 50 -25.76 -0.87 -6.28
C GLY A 50 -25.59 0.56 -5.76
N ILE A 51 -25.01 1.46 -6.56
CA ILE A 51 -24.71 2.83 -6.13
C ILE A 51 -26.03 3.61 -6.04
N ARG A 52 -26.24 4.33 -4.94
CA ARG A 52 -27.41 5.19 -4.76
C ARG A 52 -26.93 6.61 -4.50
N THR A 53 -27.14 7.48 -5.47
CA THR A 53 -26.91 8.94 -5.38
C THR A 53 -28.17 9.66 -4.89
N PRO A 54 -28.05 10.76 -4.12
CA PRO A 54 -29.20 11.55 -3.67
C PRO A 54 -30.05 12.12 -4.81
N ASP A 55 -29.41 12.44 -5.93
CA ASP A 55 -30.04 13.03 -7.12
C ASP A 55 -30.47 11.98 -8.17
N GLY A 56 -30.28 10.67 -7.89
CA GLY A 56 -30.54 9.60 -8.85
C GLY A 56 -31.99 9.14 -8.91
N ASP A 57 -32.43 8.72 -10.09
CA ASP A 57 -33.77 8.20 -10.35
C ASP A 57 -33.74 6.66 -10.37
N TYR A 58 -34.45 6.04 -9.43
CA TYR A 58 -34.48 4.57 -9.24
C TYR A 58 -35.92 4.02 -9.20
N PHE A 59 -36.86 4.71 -9.84
CA PHE A 59 -38.32 4.62 -9.58
C PHE A 59 -39.00 3.26 -9.86
N ASP A 60 -38.36 2.29 -10.50
CA ASP A 60 -38.99 0.98 -10.80
C ASP A 60 -38.02 -0.23 -10.75
N GLY A 61 -36.81 -0.07 -10.21
CA GLY A 61 -35.81 -1.15 -10.18
C GLY A 61 -35.28 -1.63 -11.56
N SER A 62 -35.89 -1.20 -12.67
CA SER A 62 -35.49 -1.50 -14.06
C SER A 62 -34.64 -0.40 -14.70
N THR A 63 -34.64 0.82 -14.15
CA THR A 63 -33.88 1.95 -14.68
C THR A 63 -33.00 2.48 -13.56
N ILE A 64 -31.69 2.27 -13.70
CA ILE A 64 -30.68 2.80 -12.79
C ILE A 64 -30.11 4.03 -13.47
N ASN A 65 -30.52 5.20 -13.00
CA ASN A 65 -29.95 6.46 -13.44
C ASN A 65 -29.38 7.20 -12.24
N HIS A 66 -28.05 7.31 -12.17
CA HIS A 66 -27.38 8.03 -11.10
C HIS A 66 -27.47 9.56 -11.26
N ASN A 67 -27.99 10.06 -12.39
CA ASN A 67 -27.93 11.46 -12.85
C ASN A 67 -26.51 12.05 -12.81
N ASP A 68 -25.51 11.17 -12.90
CA ASP A 68 -24.08 11.47 -12.92
C ASP A 68 -23.40 10.58 -13.95
N ASN A 69 -22.82 11.20 -14.99
CA ASN A 69 -22.13 10.49 -16.09
C ASN A 69 -20.81 9.83 -15.65
N PHE A 70 -20.26 10.18 -14.50
CA PHE A 70 -19.02 9.58 -13.99
C PHE A 70 -19.26 8.24 -13.27
N LEU A 71 -20.52 7.89 -13.00
CA LEU A 71 -20.88 6.66 -12.30
C LEU A 71 -21.43 5.61 -13.28
N PRO A 72 -20.78 4.43 -13.38
CA PRO A 72 -21.30 3.35 -14.21
C PRO A 72 -22.63 2.85 -13.62
N THR A 73 -23.61 2.61 -14.48
CA THR A 73 -24.92 2.04 -14.09
C THR A 73 -24.91 0.51 -14.02
N GLY A 74 -23.78 -0.12 -14.41
CA GLY A 74 -23.56 -1.56 -14.41
C GLY A 74 -22.26 -1.97 -13.71
N GLN A 75 -21.91 -3.25 -13.79
CA GLN A 75 -20.64 -3.75 -13.25
C GLN A 75 -19.47 -3.39 -14.18
N VAL A 76 -18.46 -2.71 -13.64
CA VAL A 76 -17.22 -2.42 -14.36
C VAL A 76 -16.05 -3.15 -13.69
N ALA A 77 -15.12 -3.66 -14.48
CA ALA A 77 -13.89 -4.28 -14.00
C ALA A 77 -12.69 -3.69 -14.71
N ALA A 78 -11.65 -3.37 -13.96
CA ALA A 78 -10.37 -2.88 -14.44
C ALA A 78 -9.25 -3.80 -13.98
N LEU A 79 -8.28 -4.06 -14.85
CA LEU A 79 -7.07 -4.81 -14.55
C LEU A 79 -5.87 -3.89 -14.69
N ALA A 80 -5.05 -3.79 -13.65
CA ALA A 80 -3.83 -3.00 -13.64
C ALA A 80 -2.62 -3.88 -13.27
N PRO A 81 -1.53 -3.84 -14.06
CA PRO A 81 -0.27 -4.44 -13.65
C PRO A 81 0.38 -3.60 -12.56
N THR A 82 0.95 -4.27 -11.55
CA THR A 82 1.59 -3.64 -10.40
C THR A 82 3.05 -4.02 -10.36
N PHE A 83 3.93 -3.06 -10.05
CA PHE A 83 5.36 -3.29 -9.87
C PHE A 83 5.84 -2.62 -8.59
N GLU A 84 6.72 -3.31 -7.88
CA GLU A 84 7.22 -2.92 -6.57
C GLU A 84 8.75 -3.05 -6.55
N PHE A 85 9.40 -2.11 -5.87
CA PHE A 85 10.84 -2.14 -5.65
C PHE A 85 11.14 -1.67 -4.24
N GLY A 86 12.08 -2.32 -3.57
CA GLY A 86 12.51 -1.96 -2.23
C GLY A 86 14.00 -2.17 -2.04
N VAL A 87 14.61 -1.30 -1.24
CA VAL A 87 15.96 -1.46 -0.72
C VAL A 87 15.92 -1.22 0.78
N TYR A 88 16.63 -2.05 1.53
CA TYR A 88 16.67 -2.00 2.97
C TYR A 88 18.09 -2.21 3.44
N TYR A 89 18.60 -1.32 4.27
CA TYR A 89 19.93 -1.42 4.86
C TYR A 89 19.81 -1.46 6.38
N LYS A 90 20.42 -2.46 6.99
CA LYS A 90 20.48 -2.64 8.43
C LYS A 90 21.92 -2.73 8.89
N SER A 91 22.31 -1.89 9.83
CA SER A 91 23.57 -1.96 10.56
C SER A 91 23.30 -2.25 12.05
N GLU A 92 24.34 -2.27 12.88
CA GLU A 92 24.20 -2.50 14.33
C GLU A 92 23.36 -1.42 15.01
N GLN A 93 23.51 -0.15 14.59
CA GLN A 93 22.92 1.00 15.26
C GLN A 93 21.82 1.69 14.45
N LEU A 94 21.60 1.29 13.19
CA LEU A 94 20.75 2.04 12.28
C LEU A 94 20.14 1.14 11.22
N GLU A 95 18.87 1.39 10.92
CA GLU A 95 18.09 0.71 9.90
C GLU A 95 17.43 1.77 9.01
N ILE A 96 17.60 1.66 7.70
CA ILE A 96 16.96 2.54 6.71
C ILE A 96 16.35 1.67 5.62
N GLY A 97 15.12 1.96 5.26
CA GLY A 97 14.40 1.30 4.19
C GLY A 97 13.76 2.31 3.25
N LEU A 98 13.79 1.98 1.97
CA LEU A 98 13.10 2.71 0.93
C LEU A 98 12.37 1.74 0.02
N SER A 99 11.08 1.94 -0.17
CA SER A 99 10.32 1.14 -1.14
C SER A 99 9.29 1.98 -1.87
N THR A 100 8.95 1.50 -3.06
CA THR A 100 7.94 2.10 -3.93
C THR A 100 6.99 1.01 -4.37
N ARG A 101 5.71 1.33 -4.42
CA ARG A 101 4.66 0.43 -4.91
C ARG A 101 3.90 1.08 -6.04
N ASP A 102 3.42 0.21 -6.93
CA ASP A 102 2.58 0.59 -8.08
C ASP A 102 3.28 1.63 -8.98
N ILE A 103 4.54 1.33 -9.36
CA ILE A 103 5.39 2.21 -10.20
C ILE A 103 4.72 2.52 -11.55
N VAL A 104 3.93 1.57 -12.07
CA VAL A 104 3.29 1.68 -13.38
C VAL A 104 1.89 2.26 -13.21
N GLU A 105 1.77 3.55 -13.51
CA GLU A 105 0.50 4.21 -13.79
C GLU A 105 0.05 3.82 -15.20
N GLN A 106 -0.62 2.67 -15.36
CA GLN A 106 -1.45 2.50 -16.54
C GLN A 106 -2.76 3.26 -16.28
N PRO A 107 -3.01 4.39 -16.97
CA PRO A 107 -4.32 5.02 -16.90
C PRO A 107 -5.34 4.01 -17.42
N ILE A 108 -6.33 3.70 -16.60
CA ILE A 108 -7.46 2.90 -17.08
C ILE A 108 -8.34 3.88 -17.83
N GLU A 109 -8.20 3.88 -19.16
CA GLU A 109 -9.05 4.65 -20.07
C GLU A 109 -10.38 3.91 -20.23
N PHE A 110 -11.43 4.43 -19.59
CA PHE A 110 -12.81 4.14 -19.97
C PHE A 110 -13.29 5.21 -20.95
N GLU A 111 -14.31 4.90 -21.75
CA GLU A 111 -14.89 5.78 -22.78
C GLU A 111 -15.35 7.15 -22.22
N ASP A 112 -15.56 7.26 -20.91
CA ASP A 112 -15.99 8.50 -20.21
C ASP A 112 -15.15 8.89 -18.95
N PHE A 113 -14.15 8.11 -18.51
CA PHE A 113 -13.32 8.50 -17.34
C PHE A 113 -11.92 7.86 -17.31
N ILE A 114 -10.96 8.55 -16.69
CA ILE A 114 -9.58 8.08 -16.51
C ILE A 114 -9.31 7.85 -15.01
N ILE A 115 -9.13 6.60 -14.60
CA ILE A 115 -8.62 6.29 -13.25
C ILE A 115 -7.09 6.20 -13.33
N ARG A 116 -6.40 7.07 -12.60
CA ARG A 116 -4.94 7.01 -12.40
C ARG A 116 -4.65 6.24 -11.10
N PRO A 117 -3.94 5.11 -11.16
CA PRO A 117 -3.40 4.48 -9.96
C PRO A 117 -2.51 5.47 -9.20
N ILE A 118 -2.58 5.49 -7.87
CA ILE A 118 -1.74 6.38 -7.06
C ILE A 118 -0.46 5.63 -6.73
N ARG A 119 0.67 6.11 -7.26
CA ARG A 119 2.00 5.63 -6.85
C ARG A 119 2.25 6.01 -5.40
N SER A 120 2.61 5.02 -4.57
CA SER A 120 2.91 5.24 -3.16
C SER A 120 4.41 5.06 -2.88
N PHE A 121 4.99 6.00 -2.16
CA PHE A 121 6.39 5.94 -1.74
C PHE A 121 6.53 5.74 -0.23
N PHE A 122 7.38 4.80 0.15
CA PHE A 122 7.61 4.41 1.53
C PHE A 122 9.06 4.66 1.90
N PHE A 123 9.27 5.40 2.98
CA PHE A 123 10.57 5.60 3.59
C PHE A 123 10.49 5.27 5.08
N THR A 124 11.46 4.50 5.57
CA THR A 124 11.61 4.18 6.98
C THR A 124 13.04 4.42 7.41
N ALA A 125 13.22 5.00 8.59
CA ALA A 125 14.53 5.14 9.22
C ALA A 125 14.38 4.97 10.73
N SER A 126 15.20 4.11 11.32
CA SER A 126 15.26 3.90 12.76
C SER A 126 16.69 3.77 13.25
N GLY A 127 16.94 4.25 14.46
CA GLY A 127 18.23 4.13 15.14
C GLY A 127 18.10 3.33 16.42
N HIS A 128 19.19 2.70 16.85
CA HIS A 128 19.31 1.95 18.10
C HIS A 128 20.51 2.51 18.87
N PHE A 129 20.25 3.34 19.88
CA PHE A 129 21.28 4.01 20.67
C PHE A 129 21.21 3.60 22.14
N GLU A 130 22.25 2.93 22.62
CA GLU A 130 22.44 2.64 24.04
C GLU A 130 23.15 3.81 24.70
N LEU A 131 22.44 4.67 25.45
CA LEU A 131 23.08 5.76 26.20
C LEU A 131 23.64 5.29 27.53
N ASN A 132 23.04 4.26 28.13
CA ASN A 132 23.47 3.63 29.38
C ASN A 132 22.90 2.21 29.50
N ARG A 133 23.42 1.40 30.44
CA ARG A 133 22.93 0.03 30.72
C ARG A 133 21.44 -0.06 31.10
N ALA A 134 20.82 1.07 31.46
CA ALA A 134 19.41 1.15 31.85
C ALA A 134 18.55 1.95 30.87
N LEU A 135 19.14 2.62 29.87
CA LEU A 135 18.39 3.51 28.97
C LEU A 135 18.82 3.30 27.51
N MET A 136 17.88 2.78 26.73
CA MET A 136 18.02 2.48 25.32
C MET A 136 17.02 3.33 24.53
N LEU A 137 17.50 4.09 23.53
CA LEU A 137 16.68 4.97 22.70
C LEU A 137 16.53 4.39 21.30
N HIS A 138 15.27 4.21 20.87
CA HIS A 138 14.91 3.74 19.54
C HIS A 138 14.10 4.80 18.77
N PRO A 139 14.73 5.87 18.25
CA PRO A 139 14.04 6.81 17.37
C PRO A 139 13.63 6.12 16.07
N SER A 140 12.41 6.37 15.59
CA SER A 140 11.92 5.85 14.31
C SER A 140 11.09 6.88 13.55
N VAL A 141 11.23 6.90 12.23
CA VAL A 141 10.46 7.73 11.31
C VAL A 141 9.92 6.85 10.20
N PHE A 142 8.62 6.98 9.93
CA PHE A 142 7.95 6.33 8.83
C PHE A 142 7.23 7.37 7.98
N CYS A 143 7.45 7.32 6.67
CA CYS A 143 6.78 8.18 5.71
C CYS A 143 6.10 7.32 4.63
N GLN A 144 4.81 7.55 4.43
CA GLN A 144 4.05 7.04 3.30
C GLN A 144 3.29 8.21 2.69
N ASP A 145 3.83 8.77 1.60
CA ASP A 145 3.36 9.98 0.90
C ASP A 145 3.33 11.28 1.76
N ARG A 146 3.06 11.17 3.06
CA ARG A 146 3.16 12.16 4.12
C ARG A 146 3.95 11.58 5.28
N CYS A 147 4.96 12.31 5.75
CA CYS A 147 5.81 11.86 6.85
C CYS A 147 5.10 11.98 8.20
N VAL A 148 5.08 10.88 8.97
CA VAL A 148 4.64 10.85 10.36
C VAL A 148 5.85 10.50 11.22
N THR A 149 6.39 11.50 11.93
CA THR A 149 7.50 11.30 12.85
C THR A 149 6.96 10.75 14.16
N ASN A 150 7.32 9.53 14.52
CA ASN A 150 6.99 8.96 15.83
C ASN A 150 8.16 9.23 16.79
N THR A 151 8.15 10.43 17.37
CA THR A 151 9.07 10.77 18.46
C THR A 151 8.34 10.49 19.77
N ASN A 152 8.60 9.30 20.34
CA ASN A 152 8.27 8.85 21.71
C ASN A 152 6.97 8.06 21.89
N GLY A 153 7.10 6.73 21.84
CA GLY A 153 6.38 5.83 22.74
C GLY A 153 7.34 5.35 23.83
N PHE A 154 7.43 6.06 24.96
CA PHE A 154 8.00 5.51 26.19
C PHE A 154 7.05 4.40 26.68
N PHE A 155 7.22 3.18 26.16
CA PHE A 155 6.68 1.97 26.76
C PHE A 155 7.82 1.34 27.56
N GLY A 156 8.00 1.83 28.78
CA GLY A 156 8.78 1.11 29.78
C GLY A 156 8.07 -0.19 30.10
N ILE A 157 8.55 -1.30 29.55
CA ILE A 157 8.37 -2.60 30.21
C ILE A 157 9.38 -2.59 31.35
N ILE A 158 8.88 -2.24 32.54
CA ILE A 158 9.58 -2.53 33.78
C ILE A 158 9.56 -4.05 33.91
N ASP A 159 10.68 -4.69 33.56
CA ASP A 159 10.95 -6.05 34.00
C ASP A 159 11.48 -5.92 35.45
N LEU A 160 10.59 -6.16 36.42
CA LEU A 160 10.99 -6.40 37.80
C LEU A 160 11.38 -7.88 37.90
N GLN A 161 12.61 -8.13 38.37
CA GLN A 161 13.07 -9.46 38.79
C GLN A 161 12.10 -10.14 39.76
#